data_AF-A0A2E8D5S3-F1
#
_entry.id   AF-A0A2E8D5S3-F1
#
_cell.length_a   1.000
_cell.length_b   1.000
_cell.length_c   1.000
_cell.angle_alpha   90.00
_cell.angle_beta   90.00
_cell.angle_gamma   90.00
#
_symmetry.space_group_name_H-M   'P 1'
#
loop_
_entity.id
_entity.type
_entity.pdbx_description
1 polymer ?
#
loop_
_entity_poly.entity_id
_entity_poly.type
_entity_poly.pdbx_seq_one_letter_code
_entity_poly.pdbx_strand_id
1 'polypeptide(L)' 'MSTDINHLRNLPVADKLLIVEQLWDDIHDSDEPLVLRDWHLEEAKRRAIDLDANPASALTRDELWKLVDGSDG' A
#
# COMPACT_ATOMS: atom_id res chain seq x y z
N MET A 1 -4.28 11.30 -21.48
CA MET A 1 -3.85 10.14 -22.29
C MET A 1 -4.57 8.92 -21.76
N SER A 2 -5.03 8.02 -22.64
CA SER A 2 -5.60 6.73 -22.19
C SER A 2 -4.46 5.75 -21.97
N THR A 3 -4.21 5.37 -20.71
CA THR A 3 -3.26 4.31 -20.39
C THR A 3 -3.81 2.98 -20.91
N ASP A 4 -3.07 2.30 -21.78
CA ASP A 4 -3.47 0.97 -22.26
C ASP A 4 -3.14 -0.10 -21.21
N ILE A 5 -4.13 -0.42 -20.38
CA ILE A 5 -4.02 -1.46 -19.35
C ILE A 5 -3.72 -2.84 -19.96
N ASN A 6 -4.13 -3.12 -21.20
CA ASN A 6 -3.84 -4.42 -21.81
C ASN A 6 -2.36 -4.57 -22.14
N HIS A 7 -1.70 -3.47 -22.51
CA HIS A 7 -0.25 -3.46 -22.65
C HIS A 7 0.45 -3.76 -21.32
N LEU A 8 0.07 -3.09 -20.24
CA LEU A 8 0.64 -3.32 -18.89
C LEU A 8 0.49 -4.78 -18.44
N ARG A 9 -0.63 -5.43 -18.74
CA ARG A 9 -0.88 -6.84 -18.39
C ARG A 9 0.08 -7.81 -19.08
N ASN A 10 0.58 -7.48 -20.26
CA ASN A 10 1.46 -8.35 -21.05
C ASN A 10 2.94 -8.19 -20.71
N LEU A 11 3.31 -7.23 -19.86
CA LEU A 11 4.70 -7.03 -19.45
C LEU A 11 5.21 -8.17 -18.56
N PRO A 12 6.53 -8.46 -18.59
CA PRO A 12 7.21 -9.24 -17.57
C PRO A 12 6.94 -8.69 -16.15
N VAL A 13 6.96 -9.55 -15.14
CA VAL A 13 6.68 -9.15 -13.74
C VAL A 13 7.65 -8.08 -13.25
N ALA A 14 8.94 -8.21 -13.58
CA ALA A 14 9.96 -7.22 -13.21
C ALA A 14 9.63 -5.82 -13.75
N ASP A 15 9.22 -5.73 -15.02
CA ASP A 15 8.88 -4.45 -15.66
C ASP A 15 7.59 -3.86 -15.06
N LYS A 16 6.62 -4.71 -14.70
CA LYS A 16 5.42 -4.26 -13.98
C LYS A 16 5.76 -3.67 -12.63
N LEU A 17 6.65 -4.31 -11.87
CA LEU A 17 7.07 -3.84 -10.56
C LEU A 17 7.82 -2.51 -10.66
N LEU A 18 8.71 -2.35 -11.63
CA LEU A 18 9.41 -1.10 -11.87
C LEU A 18 8.45 0.06 -12.19
N ILE A 19 7.41 -0.20 -12.99
CA ILE A 19 6.37 0.80 -13.27
C ILE A 19 5.58 1.14 -12.00
N VAL A 20 5.25 0.14 -11.17
CA VAL A 20 4.54 0.36 -9.91
C VAL A 20 5.38 1.22 -8.96
N GLU A 21 6.68 0.94 -8.83
CA GLU A 21 7.61 1.74 -8.02
C GLU A 21 7.67 3.18 -8.51
N GLN A 22 7.84 3.38 -9.82
CA GLN A 22 7.91 4.72 -10.40
C GLN A 22 6.60 5.51 -10.22
N LEU A 23 5.44 4.86 -10.37
CA LEU A 23 4.16 5.50 -10.06
C LEU A 23 4.04 5.86 -8.57
N TRP A 24 4.68 5.10 -7.70
CA TRP A 24 4.70 5.40 -6.27
C TRP A 24 5.57 6.60 -5.93
N ASP A 25 6.74 6.70 -6.54
CA ASP A 25 7.60 7.87 -6.45
C ASP A 25 6.89 9.11 -7.02
N ASP A 26 6.25 8.99 -8.18
CA ASP A 26 5.49 10.09 -8.80
C ASP A 26 4.35 10.59 -7.88
N ILE A 27 3.67 9.69 -7.18
CA ILE A 27 2.61 10.06 -6.22
C ILE A 27 3.19 10.75 -4.99
N HIS A 28 4.37 10.33 -4.53
CA HIS A 28 5.07 10.98 -3.42
C HIS A 28 5.52 12.40 -3.77
N ASP A 29 6.02 12.60 -4.99
CA ASP A 29 6.52 13.87 -5.49
C ASP A 29 5.41 14.81 -6.00
N SER A 30 4.17 14.34 -6.08
CA SER A 30 3.03 15.11 -6.57
C SER A 30 2.51 16.11 -5.53
N ASP A 31 2.34 17.36 -5.94
CA ASP A 31 1.59 18.38 -5.19
C ASP A 31 0.07 18.28 -5.41
N GLU A 32 -0.42 17.29 -6.16
CA GLU A 32 -1.84 17.09 -6.37
C GLU A 32 -2.55 16.76 -5.05
N PRO A 33 -3.55 17.53 -4.63
CA PRO A 33 -4.21 17.31 -3.35
C PRO A 33 -5.00 16.00 -3.36
N LEU A 34 -4.59 15.07 -2.50
CA LEU A 34 -5.35 13.86 -2.26
C LEU A 34 -6.68 14.21 -1.58
N VAL A 35 -7.80 13.96 -2.25
CA VAL A 35 -9.14 14.23 -1.70
C VAL A 35 -9.49 13.17 -0.65
N LEU A 36 -9.16 13.45 0.61
CA LEU A 36 -9.56 12.65 1.75
C LEU A 36 -11.03 12.93 2.12
N ARG A 37 -11.90 11.97 1.85
CA ARG A 37 -13.27 11.95 2.37
C ARG A 37 -13.29 11.70 3.89
N ASP A 38 -14.31 12.21 4.57
CA ASP A 38 -14.46 12.11 6.03
C ASP A 38 -14.33 10.68 6.56
N TRP A 39 -14.91 9.71 5.84
CA TRP A 39 -14.86 8.29 6.23
C TRP A 39 -13.44 7.73 6.33
N HIS A 40 -12.47 8.24 5.54
CA HIS A 40 -11.07 7.80 5.65
C HIS A 40 -10.48 8.20 7.00
N LEU A 41 -10.79 9.41 7.46
CA LEU A 41 -10.33 9.92 8.74
C LEU A 41 -11.02 9.20 9.91
N GLU A 42 -12.31 8.92 9.77
CA GLU A 42 -13.08 8.15 10.74
C GLU A 42 -12.51 6.73 10.90
N GLU A 43 -12.23 6.05 9.79
CA GLU A 43 -11.67 4.71 9.80
C GLU A 43 -10.25 4.69 10.38
N ALA A 44 -9.41 5.67 10.04
CA ALA A 44 -8.07 5.80 10.61
C ALA A 44 -8.13 5.98 12.14
N LYS A 45 -9.04 6.83 12.63
CA LYS A 45 -9.26 7.02 14.08
C LYS A 45 -9.77 5.75 14.75
N ARG A 46 -10.73 5.05 14.12
CA ARG A 46 -11.28 3.79 14.63
C ARG A 46 -10.18 2.74 14.80
N ARG A 47 -9.34 2.55 13.78
CA ARG A 47 -8.22 1.59 13.83
C ARG A 47 -7.18 1.95 14.90
N ALA A 48 -6.90 3.24 15.09
CA ALA A 48 -5.99 3.69 16.15
C ALA A 48 -6.54 3.35 17.54
N ILE A 49 -7.83 3.61 17.79
CA ILE A 49 -8.51 3.27 19.04
C ILE A 49 -8.51 1.76 19.27
N ASP A 50 -8.83 0.97 18.24
CA ASP A 50 -8.82 -0.49 18.32
C ASP A 50 -7.42 -1.04 18.65
N LEU A 51 -6.38 -0.45 18.07
CA LEU A 51 -4.99 -0.82 18.32
C LEU A 51 -4.55 -0.46 19.75
N ASP A 52 -4.92 0.73 20.24
CA ASP A 52 -4.64 1.13 21.62
C ASP A 52 -5.36 0.21 22.63
N ALA A 53 -6.61 -0.19 22.32
CA ALA A 53 -7.40 -1.08 23.16
C ALA A 53 -6.89 -2.53 23.12
N ASN A 54 -6.36 -2.98 21.98
CA ASN A 54 -5.82 -4.33 21.80
C ASN A 54 -4.55 -4.32 20.94
N PRO A 55 -3.37 -4.01 21.53
CA PRO A 55 -2.11 -3.95 20.79
C PRO A 55 -1.72 -5.27 20.12
N ALA A 56 -2.13 -6.41 20.67
CA ALA A 56 -1.85 -7.74 20.14
C ALA A 56 -2.64 -8.07 18.85
N SER A 57 -3.55 -7.19 18.42
CA SER A 57 -4.29 -7.33 17.16
C SER A 57 -3.45 -7.00 15.92
N ALA A 58 -2.32 -6.31 16.10
CA ALA A 58 -1.40 -5.97 15.03
C ALA A 58 -0.06 -6.68 15.18
N LEU A 59 0.64 -6.82 14.06
CA LEU A 59 2.00 -7.31 14.03
C LEU A 59 2.95 -6.14 14.15
N THR A 60 4.02 -6.33 14.92
CA THR A 60 5.21 -5.48 14.79
C THR A 60 5.84 -5.67 13.41
N ARG A 61 6.67 -4.72 13.00
CA ARG A 61 7.40 -4.79 11.72
C ARG A 61 8.24 -6.06 11.61
N ASP A 62 8.89 -6.48 12.69
CA ASP A 62 9.73 -7.67 12.71
C ASP A 62 8.90 -8.95 12.60
N GLU A 63 7.73 -9.01 13.26
CA GLU A 63 6.80 -10.13 13.14
C GLU A 63 6.20 -10.23 11.73
N LEU A 64 5.88 -9.10 11.12
CA LEU A 64 5.40 -9.04 9.74
C LEU A 64 6.42 -9.64 8.76
N TRP A 65 7.68 -9.19 8.82
CA TRP A 65 8.71 -9.69 7.89
C TRP A 65 9.07 -11.15 8.15
N LYS A 66 9.07 -11.61 9.40
CA LYS A 66 9.22 -13.05 9.70
C LYS A 66 8.15 -13.91 9.03
N LEU A 67 6.90 -13.43 8.95
CA LEU A 67 5.83 -14.16 8.27
C LEU A 67 6.00 -14.15 6.76
N VAL A 68 6.37 -13.00 6.17
CA VAL A 68 6.61 -12.87 4.73
C VAL A 68 7.77 -13.78 4.31
N ASP A 69 8.92 -13.67 4.98
CA ASP A 69 10.12 -14.46 4.68
C ASP A 69 9.92 -15.96 4.95
N GLY A 70 9.06 -16.31 5.92
CA GLY A 70 8.71 -17.70 6.23
C GLY A 70 7.65 -18.32 5.34
N SER A 71 7.00 -17.53 4.48
CA SER A 71 5.95 -18.00 3.55
C SER A 71 6.48 -18.42 2.18
N ASP A 72 7.79 -18.26 1.92
CA ASP A 72 8.48 -18.70 0.70
C ASP A 72 8.79 -20.22 0.68
N GLY A 73 7.83 -21.04 1.12
CA GLY A 73 7.89 -22.52 1.13
C GLY A 73 7.16 -23.18 -0.02
#